data_AF-H8ZWQ3-F1
#
_entry.id   AF-H8ZWQ3-F1
#
_cell.length_a   1.000
_cell.length_b   1.000
_cell.length_c   1.000
_cell.angle_alpha   90.00
_cell.angle_beta   90.00
_cell.angle_gamma   90.00
#
_symmetry.space_group_name_H-M   'P 1'
#
loop_
_entity.id
_entity.type
_entity.pdbx_description
1 polymer ?
#
loop_
_entity_poly.entity_id
_entity_poly.type
_entity_poly.pdbx_seq_one_letter_code
_entity_poly.pdbx_strand_id
1 'polypeptide(L)'
;IKERARGAGAVGQSNWTVPNAKDFLDIILSKTQRKTPTVIHKGYAIARIRQFYMRKVKFTSQSFHDKLSEILEQFPKLDEIHPFYG
;
A
#
# COMPACT_ATOMS: atom_id res chain seq x y z
N ILE A 1 -27.21 37.28 9.79
CA ILE A 1 -26.31 36.96 8.64
C ILE A 1 -24.95 36.60 9.25
N LYS A 2 -24.46 35.37 8.99
CA LYS A 2 -23.24 34.71 9.50
C LYS A 2 -23.47 33.70 10.63
N GLU A 3 -23.90 32.49 10.24
CA GLU A 3 -23.75 31.24 11.00
C GLU A 3 -23.11 30.23 10.04
N ARG A 4 -21.79 30.02 10.15
CA ARG A 4 -21.14 28.91 10.88
C ARG A 4 -21.43 27.54 10.24
N ALA A 5 -20.85 27.31 9.07
CA ALA A 5 -20.60 25.95 8.57
C ALA A 5 -19.55 25.28 9.46
N ARG A 6 -19.99 24.44 10.41
CA ARG A 6 -19.16 23.44 11.06
C ARG A 6 -19.83 22.08 10.92
N GLY A 7 -19.04 21.11 10.47
CA GLY A 7 -19.21 19.71 10.85
C GLY A 7 -20.02 18.85 9.89
N ALA A 8 -19.65 18.81 8.61
CA ALA A 8 -19.82 17.55 7.88
C ALA A 8 -18.80 16.57 8.45
N GLY A 9 -19.20 15.82 9.48
CA GLY A 9 -18.53 14.60 9.88
C GLY A 9 -18.58 13.66 8.69
N ALA A 10 -17.50 13.62 7.92
CA ALA A 10 -17.33 12.68 6.83
C ALA A 10 -17.48 11.28 7.40
N VAL A 11 -18.56 10.62 6.98
CA VAL A 11 -18.79 9.18 7.17
C VAL A 11 -17.49 8.48 6.87
N GLY A 12 -16.98 7.71 7.83
CA GLY A 12 -15.83 6.85 7.63
C GLY A 12 -16.13 5.89 6.49
N GLN A 13 -15.67 6.22 5.29
CA GLN A 13 -15.57 5.27 4.21
C GLN A 13 -14.46 4.31 4.63
N SER A 14 -14.84 3.10 5.00
CA SER A 14 -13.92 1.99 5.05
C SER A 14 -13.39 1.84 3.61
N ASN A 15 -12.10 2.13 3.40
CA ASN A 15 -11.46 2.23 2.08
C ASN A 15 -11.28 0.87 1.38
N TRP A 16 -12.35 0.10 1.21
CA TRP A 16 -12.35 -1.22 0.57
C TRP A 16 -12.45 -1.08 -0.95
N THR A 17 -11.64 -0.19 -1.52
CA THR A 17 -11.52 -0.07 -2.97
C THR A 17 -10.26 -0.78 -3.41
N VAL A 18 -10.42 -1.83 -4.23
CA VAL A 18 -9.28 -2.45 -4.90
C VAL A 18 -8.73 -1.39 -5.87
N PRO A 19 -7.49 -0.91 -5.68
CA PRO A 19 -6.96 0.17 -6.51
C PRO A 19 -6.78 -0.32 -7.95
N ASN A 20 -6.93 0.58 -8.91
CA ASN A 20 -6.53 0.29 -10.29
C ASN A 20 -5.00 0.08 -10.35
N ALA A 21 -4.50 -0.61 -11.39
CA ALA A 21 -3.10 -0.97 -11.54
C ALA A 21 -2.13 0.22 -11.40
N LYS A 22 -2.51 1.39 -11.94
CA LYS A 22 -1.71 2.62 -11.82
C LYS A 22 -1.63 3.11 -10.38
N ASP A 23 -2.78 3.23 -9.72
CA ASP A 23 -2.85 3.71 -8.33
C ASP A 23 -2.14 2.73 -7.39
N PHE A 24 -2.26 1.44 -7.65
CA PHE A 24 -1.57 0.38 -6.92
C PHE A 24 -0.04 0.53 -6.99
N LEU A 25 0.49 0.75 -8.20
CA LEU A 25 1.92 1.04 -8.41
C LEU A 25 2.34 2.31 -7.68
N ASP A 26 1.59 3.39 -7.83
CA ASP A 26 1.92 4.68 -7.22
C ASP A 26 1.91 4.59 -5.68
N ILE A 27 0.95 3.87 -5.08
CA ILE A 27 0.88 3.63 -3.65
C ILE A 27 2.15 2.90 -3.15
N ILE A 28 2.52 1.79 -3.81
CA ILE A 28 3.63 0.94 -3.37
C ILE A 28 4.98 1.64 -3.58
N LEU A 29 5.18 2.29 -4.72
CA LEU A 29 6.42 3.00 -5.03
C LEU A 29 6.58 4.25 -4.15
N SER A 30 5.50 5.01 -3.91
CA SER A 30 5.49 6.12 -2.96
C SER A 30 5.80 5.67 -1.53
N LYS A 31 5.26 4.53 -1.09
CA LYS A 31 5.59 3.92 0.21
C LYS A 31 7.07 3.52 0.27
N THR A 32 7.59 2.89 -0.78
CA THR A 32 9.01 2.48 -0.87
C THR A 32 9.94 3.68 -0.75
N GLN A 33 9.65 4.78 -1.44
CA GLN A 33 10.49 5.97 -1.38
C GLN A 33 10.47 6.66 -0.01
N ARG A 34 9.31 6.73 0.65
CA ARG A 34 9.18 7.35 1.98
C ARG A 34 9.78 6.52 3.12
N LYS A 35 9.81 5.19 2.97
CA LYS A 35 10.22 4.25 4.05
C LYS A 35 11.62 3.66 3.88
N THR A 36 12.26 3.84 2.73
CA THR A 36 13.64 3.40 2.49
C THR A 36 14.58 4.59 2.32
N PRO A 37 15.88 4.45 2.67
CA PRO A 37 16.86 5.50 2.39
C PRO A 37 16.86 5.89 0.91
N THR A 38 17.03 7.18 0.62
CA THR A 38 16.90 7.73 -0.74
C THR A 38 18.22 8.26 -1.31
N VAL A 39 19.20 8.57 -0.46
CA VAL A 39 20.48 9.15 -0.86
C VAL A 39 21.58 8.11 -0.83
N ILE A 40 22.39 8.09 -1.90
CA ILE A 40 23.58 7.26 -2.04
C ILE A 40 24.68 8.05 -2.74
N HIS A 41 25.94 7.79 -2.39
CA HIS A 41 27.10 8.47 -2.96
C HIS A 41 28.07 7.47 -3.58
N LYS A 42 28.74 7.89 -4.66
CA LYS A 42 29.66 7.06 -5.46
C LYS A 42 30.89 6.54 -4.71
N GLY A 43 31.29 7.18 -3.60
CA GLY A 43 32.44 6.77 -2.80
C GLY A 43 32.15 5.71 -1.74
N TYR A 44 30.92 5.21 -1.64
CA TYR A 44 30.57 4.21 -0.63
C TYR A 44 31.10 2.82 -1.02
N ALA A 45 31.45 2.02 0.00
CA ALA A 45 31.83 0.62 -0.20
C ALA A 45 30.75 -0.14 -0.97
N ILE A 46 31.15 -1.00 -1.91
CA ILE A 46 30.25 -1.75 -2.78
C ILE A 46 29.18 -2.54 -2.00
N ALA A 47 29.55 -3.08 -0.83
CA ALA A 47 28.63 -3.79 0.05
C ALA A 47 27.44 -2.89 0.47
N ARG A 48 27.70 -1.62 0.80
CA ARG A 48 26.68 -0.65 1.18
C ARG A 48 25.78 -0.29 0.00
N ILE A 49 26.35 -0.11 -1.20
CA ILE A 49 25.59 0.17 -2.42
C ILE A 49 24.65 -1.00 -2.74
N ARG A 50 25.16 -2.24 -2.67
CA ARG A 50 24.34 -3.44 -2.86
C ARG A 50 23.22 -3.53 -1.83
N GLN A 51 23.53 -3.32 -0.55
CA GLN A 51 22.51 -3.33 0.51
C GLN A 51 21.44 -2.26 0.31
N PHE A 52 21.81 -1.07 -0.17
CA PHE A 52 20.87 0.02 -0.48
C PHE A 52 19.82 -0.42 -1.51
N TYR A 53 20.25 -0.96 -2.64
CA TYR A 53 19.32 -1.42 -3.68
C TYR A 53 18.58 -2.70 -3.29
N MET A 54 19.25 -3.65 -2.64
CA MET A 54 18.60 -4.88 -2.16
C MET A 54 17.49 -4.58 -1.14
N ARG A 55 17.69 -3.58 -0.27
CA ARG A 55 16.64 -3.14 0.66
C ARG A 55 15.43 -2.58 -0.09
N LYS A 56 15.64 -1.79 -1.15
CA LYS A 56 14.53 -1.28 -1.98
C LYS A 56 13.75 -2.41 -2.62
N VAL A 57 14.43 -3.34 -3.30
CA VAL A 57 13.78 -4.49 -3.96
C VAL A 57 12.98 -5.35 -2.98
N LYS A 58 13.60 -5.72 -1.84
CA LYS A 58 12.92 -6.55 -0.82
C LYS A 58 11.73 -5.83 -0.21
N PHE A 59 11.86 -4.54 0.10
CA PHE A 59 10.77 -3.75 0.69
C PHE A 59 9.59 -3.60 -0.27
N THR A 60 9.87 -3.34 -1.55
CA THR A 60 8.84 -3.28 -2.60
C THR A 60 8.15 -4.62 -2.73
N SER A 61 8.90 -5.72 -2.85
CA SER A 61 8.35 -7.08 -2.93
C SER A 61 7.43 -7.41 -1.76
N GLN A 62 7.86 -7.10 -0.53
CA GLN A 62 7.03 -7.33 0.66
C GLN A 62 5.76 -6.48 0.62
N SER A 63 5.87 -5.20 0.23
CA SER A 63 4.70 -4.31 0.15
C SER A 63 3.69 -4.77 -0.90
N PHE A 64 4.15 -5.34 -2.02
CA PHE A 64 3.27 -5.98 -3.01
C PHE A 64 2.58 -7.20 -2.41
N HIS A 65 3.34 -8.09 -1.77
CA HIS A 65 2.80 -9.29 -1.15
C HIS A 65 1.74 -8.94 -0.10
N ASP A 66 2.07 -8.07 0.86
CA ASP A 66 1.15 -7.67 1.92
C ASP A 66 -0.17 -7.12 1.36
N LYS A 67 -0.08 -6.25 0.34
CA LYS A 67 -1.28 -5.62 -0.22
C LYS A 67 -2.12 -6.61 -1.04
N LEU A 68 -1.50 -7.54 -1.76
CA LEU A 68 -2.23 -8.59 -2.48
C LEU A 68 -2.86 -9.59 -1.51
N SER A 69 -2.13 -10.02 -0.48
CA SER A 69 -2.66 -10.91 0.56
C SER A 69 -3.83 -10.27 1.29
N GLU A 70 -3.70 -8.98 1.65
CA GLU A 70 -4.82 -8.19 2.20
C GLU A 70 -6.02 -8.25 1.24
N ILE A 71 -5.84 -7.90 -0.05
CA ILE A 71 -6.94 -7.95 -1.02
C ILE A 71 -7.59 -9.35 -1.09
N LEU A 72 -6.80 -10.43 -1.03
CA LEU A 72 -7.33 -11.80 -1.09
C LEU A 72 -8.13 -12.19 0.17
N GLU A 73 -7.66 -11.81 1.36
CA GLU A 73 -8.35 -12.08 2.63
C GLU A 73 -9.67 -11.30 2.76
N GLN A 74 -9.76 -10.19 2.05
CA GLN A 74 -10.90 -9.29 2.06
C GLN A 74 -12.10 -9.81 1.24
N PHE A 75 -11.88 -10.73 0.30
CA PHE A 75 -12.97 -11.33 -0.48
C PHE A 75 -13.61 -12.51 0.28
N PRO A 76 -14.95 -12.60 0.30
CA PRO A 76 -15.62 -13.73 0.91
C PRO A 76 -15.34 -15.00 0.08
N LYS A 77 -14.93 -16.08 0.74
CA LYS A 77 -14.69 -17.35 0.08
C LYS A 77 -16.02 -18.04 -0.22
N LEU A 78 -16.33 -18.23 -1.51
CA LEU A 78 -17.60 -18.77 -1.97
C LEU A 78 -17.99 -20.11 -1.33
N ASP A 79 -17.01 -21.00 -1.09
CA ASP A 79 -17.20 -22.32 -0.48
C ASP A 79 -17.60 -22.28 1.01
N GLU A 80 -17.36 -21.15 1.70
CA GLU A 80 -17.69 -20.94 3.11
C GLU A 80 -18.92 -20.03 3.28
N ILE A 81 -19.54 -19.56 2.18
CA ILE A 81 -20.72 -18.71 2.22
C ILE A 81 -21.98 -19.58 2.35
N HIS A 82 -22.90 -19.13 3.19
CA HIS A 82 -24.20 -19.77 3.39
C HIS A 82 -24.88 -20.08 2.03
N PRO A 83 -25.64 -21.20 1.91
CA PRO A 83 -26.33 -21.64 0.68
C PRO A 83 -27.25 -20.64 -0.04
N PHE A 84 -27.41 -19.44 0.52
CA PHE A 84 -28.20 -18.35 -0.06
C PHE A 84 -27.39 -17.49 -1.06
N TYR A 85 -26.07 -17.69 -1.15
CA TYR A 85 -25.15 -16.88 -1.97
C TYR A 85 -24.34 -17.69 -2.99
N GLY A 86 -24.60 -18.99 -3.13
CA GLY A 86 -23.96 -19.89 -4.10
C GLY A 86 -24.73 -20.00 -5.41
#